data_AF-A0A7J7ZF73-F1
#
_entry.id   AF-A0A7J7ZF73-F1
#
_cell.length_a   1.000
_cell.length_b   1.000
_cell.length_c   1.000
_cell.angle_alpha   90.00
_cell.angle_beta   90.00
_cell.angle_gamma   90.00
#
_symmetry.space_group_name_H-M   'P 1'
#
loop_
_entity.id
_entity.type
_entity.pdbx_description
1 polymer ?
#
loop_
_entity_poly.entity_id
_entity_poly.type
_entity_poly.pdbx_seq_one_letter_code
_entity_poly.pdbx_strand_id
1 'polypeptide(L)'
;MCLCSYQEAKYILTETKILAPAYFILGGNKSGEGCVITRERKRSLDVYELDLKEDRWFVVETNYDRWKHPFFLDDRRSAAKTCLNQTTQENISLPTLYDTLSTKPVLNKLTVFTTLMDVTKGQFETYLRDCPDPCVGW
;
A
#
# COMPACT_ATOMS: atom_id res chain seq x y z
N MET A 1 20.98 -12.26 -5.34
CA MET A 1 20.49 -11.70 -6.61
C MET A 1 20.12 -10.25 -6.32
N CYS A 2 20.80 -9.28 -6.95
CA CYS A 2 20.48 -7.86 -6.77
C CYS A 2 19.44 -7.51 -7.83
N LEU A 3 18.27 -7.01 -7.43
CA LEU A 3 17.25 -6.50 -8.36
C LEU A 3 17.64 -5.09 -8.75
N CYS A 4 17.90 -4.84 -10.03
CA CYS A 4 18.47 -3.59 -10.50
C CYS A 4 17.44 -2.60 -11.06
N SER A 5 16.16 -3.00 -11.16
CA SER A 5 15.10 -2.12 -11.64
C SER A 5 13.71 -2.49 -11.11
N TYR A 6 12.78 -1.53 -11.15
CA TYR A 6 11.36 -1.75 -10.88
C TYR A 6 10.77 -2.86 -11.75
N GLN A 7 11.08 -2.89 -13.04
CA GLN A 7 10.54 -3.90 -13.98
C GLN A 7 11.05 -5.30 -13.68
N GLU A 8 12.32 -5.45 -13.34
CA GLU A 8 12.91 -6.74 -12.95
C GLU A 8 12.27 -7.26 -11.64
N ALA A 9 12.15 -6.38 -10.63
CA ALA A 9 11.48 -6.72 -9.38
C ALA A 9 10.01 -7.11 -9.60
N LYS A 10 9.28 -6.34 -10.40
CA LYS A 10 7.88 -6.61 -10.76
C LYS A 10 7.74 -7.97 -11.44
N TYR A 11 8.60 -8.28 -12.41
CA TYR A 11 8.59 -9.57 -13.11
C TYR A 11 8.81 -10.73 -12.12
N ILE A 12 9.83 -10.65 -11.28
CA ILE A 12 10.14 -11.69 -10.30
C ILE A 12 9.00 -11.86 -9.28
N LEU A 13 8.44 -10.77 -8.77
CA LEU A 13 7.32 -10.79 -7.83
C LEU A 13 6.01 -11.27 -8.47
N THR A 14 5.87 -11.21 -9.79
CA THR A 14 4.68 -11.70 -10.52
C THR A 14 4.79 -13.20 -10.81
N GLU A 15 5.96 -13.67 -11.27
CA GLU A 15 6.13 -15.01 -11.83
C GLU A 15 6.63 -16.07 -10.83
N THR A 16 7.37 -15.65 -9.78
CA THR A 16 8.00 -16.61 -8.87
C THR A 16 6.96 -17.39 -8.07
N LYS A 17 7.04 -18.72 -8.08
CA LYS A 17 6.19 -19.57 -7.22
C LYS A 17 6.52 -19.33 -5.75
N ILE A 18 5.48 -19.14 -4.94
CA ILE A 18 5.57 -18.85 -3.51
C ILE A 18 4.79 -19.89 -2.69
N LEU A 19 5.16 -20.06 -1.42
CA LEU A 19 4.54 -21.09 -0.55
C LEU A 19 3.12 -20.74 -0.11
N ALA A 20 2.82 -19.45 0.07
CA ALA A 20 1.52 -18.93 0.51
C ALA A 20 1.07 -17.75 -0.37
N PRO A 21 -0.24 -17.45 -0.47
CA PRO A 21 -0.74 -16.24 -1.12
C PRO A 21 -0.19 -14.97 -0.48
N ALA A 22 -0.08 -13.88 -1.25
CA ALA A 22 0.48 -12.63 -0.78
C ALA A 22 -0.05 -11.43 -1.59
N TYR A 23 0.13 -10.23 -1.04
CA TYR A 23 0.06 -8.98 -1.79
C TYR A 23 1.46 -8.36 -1.79
N PHE A 24 1.98 -8.04 -2.97
CA PHE A 24 3.20 -7.24 -3.10
C PHE A 24 2.83 -5.84 -3.55
N ILE A 25 3.19 -4.83 -2.75
CA ILE A 25 3.07 -3.42 -3.10
C ILE A 25 4.46 -2.95 -3.49
N LEU A 26 4.61 -2.55 -4.76
CA LEU A 26 5.90 -2.20 -5.34
C LEU A 26 5.84 -0.78 -5.93
N GLY A 27 6.75 0.09 -5.49
CA GLY A 27 6.98 1.42 -6.07
C GLY A 27 8.34 1.48 -6.77
N GLY A 28 8.41 2.19 -7.89
CA GLY A 28 9.65 2.46 -8.62
C GLY A 28 10.22 3.85 -8.34
N ASN A 29 11.10 4.32 -9.23
CA ASN A 29 11.73 5.64 -9.11
C ASN A 29 11.28 6.64 -10.19
N LYS A 30 10.34 6.23 -11.05
CA LYS A 30 9.74 7.08 -12.09
C LYS A 30 8.24 7.23 -11.90
N SER A 31 7.69 8.30 -12.46
CA SER A 31 6.25 8.53 -12.52
C SER A 31 5.53 7.36 -13.20
N GLY A 32 4.42 6.93 -12.61
CA GLY A 32 3.64 5.76 -13.06
C GLY A 32 4.19 4.40 -12.60
N GLU A 33 5.40 4.33 -12.02
CA GLU A 33 5.92 3.07 -11.46
C GLU A 33 5.36 2.83 -10.04
N GLY A 34 4.18 2.25 -9.99
CA GLY A 34 3.58 1.77 -8.74
C GLY A 34 2.52 0.71 -9.03
N CYS A 35 2.54 -0.40 -8.31
CA CYS A 35 1.53 -1.44 -8.47
C CYS A 35 1.28 -2.26 -7.19
N VAL A 36 0.10 -2.87 -7.16
CA VAL A 36 -0.26 -3.96 -6.25
C VAL A 36 -0.34 -5.25 -7.06
N ILE A 37 0.40 -6.27 -6.65
CA ILE A 37 0.41 -7.60 -7.25
C ILE A 37 -0.31 -8.55 -6.30
N THR A 38 -1.50 -9.01 -6.68
CA THR A 38 -2.26 -10.00 -5.89
C THR A 38 -1.83 -11.40 -6.31
N ARG A 39 -1.25 -12.16 -5.39
CA ARG A 39 -0.59 -13.44 -5.69
C ARG A 39 -1.31 -14.63 -5.09
N GLU A 40 -1.52 -15.63 -5.94
CA GLU A 40 -1.62 -17.03 -5.53
C GLU A 40 -0.24 -17.69 -5.53
N ARG A 41 -0.17 -18.87 -4.90
CA ARG A 41 1.06 -19.67 -4.79
C ARG A 41 1.80 -19.87 -6.12
N LYS A 42 1.06 -20.07 -7.22
CA LYS A 42 1.62 -20.46 -8.52
C LYS A 42 1.45 -19.42 -9.62
N ARG A 43 0.70 -18.34 -9.40
CA ARG A 43 0.36 -17.35 -10.42
C ARG A 43 0.05 -15.99 -9.82
N SER A 44 0.07 -14.96 -10.65
CA SER A 44 -0.56 -13.68 -10.35
C SER A 44 -2.05 -13.72 -10.67
N LEU A 45 -2.88 -13.16 -9.80
CA LEU A 45 -4.33 -13.01 -10.00
C LEU A 45 -4.68 -11.65 -10.61
N ASP A 46 -3.98 -10.60 -10.21
CA ASP A 46 -4.18 -9.22 -10.66
C ASP A 46 -2.87 -8.44 -10.49
N VAL A 47 -2.64 -7.49 -11.40
CA VAL A 47 -1.57 -6.50 -11.30
C VAL A 47 -2.22 -5.13 -11.47
N TYR A 48 -2.48 -4.46 -10.35
CA TYR A 48 -3.18 -3.19 -10.33
C TYR A 48 -2.17 -2.03 -10.28
N GLU A 49 -1.97 -1.39 -11.43
CA GLU A 49 -0.98 -0.33 -11.61
C GLU A 49 -1.58 1.06 -11.41
N LEU A 50 -0.72 2.02 -11.06
CA LEU A 50 -1.01 3.44 -11.23
C LEU A 50 -1.35 3.73 -12.70
N ASP A 51 -2.28 4.64 -12.92
CA ASP A 51 -2.65 5.09 -14.26
C ASP A 51 -3.03 6.57 -14.18
N LEU A 52 -2.05 7.43 -14.43
CA LEU A 52 -2.24 8.88 -14.33
C LEU A 52 -3.15 9.44 -15.43
N LYS A 53 -3.39 8.70 -16.53
CA LYS A 53 -4.32 9.12 -17.58
C LYS A 53 -5.77 8.95 -17.13
N GLU A 54 -6.02 7.94 -16.31
CA GLU A 54 -7.32 7.62 -15.71
C GLU A 54 -7.42 8.14 -14.26
N ASP A 55 -6.67 9.20 -13.93
CA ASP A 55 -6.63 9.88 -12.62
C ASP A 55 -6.35 8.94 -11.42
N ARG A 56 -5.64 7.84 -11.66
CA ARG A 56 -5.27 6.88 -10.62
C ARG A 56 -3.85 7.15 -10.13
N TRP A 57 -3.76 8.13 -9.25
CA TRP A 57 -2.50 8.62 -8.67
C TRP A 57 -2.09 7.89 -7.38
N PHE A 58 -2.91 6.98 -6.86
CA PHE A 58 -2.54 6.07 -5.77
C PHE A 58 -3.07 4.64 -5.99
N VAL A 59 -2.43 3.69 -5.30
CA VAL A 59 -2.94 2.33 -5.09
C VAL A 59 -2.99 2.06 -3.58
N VAL A 60 -4.05 1.40 -3.11
CA VAL A 60 -4.23 1.02 -1.70
C VAL A 60 -4.52 -0.46 -1.64
N GLU A 61 -3.77 -1.18 -0.80
CA GLU A 61 -3.98 -2.58 -0.48
C GLU A 61 -3.99 -2.76 1.04
N THR A 62 -4.82 -3.67 1.53
CA THR A 62 -4.90 -4.02 2.95
C THR A 62 -4.67 -5.52 3.08
N ASN A 63 -5.74 -6.30 3.17
CA ASN A 63 -5.68 -7.74 3.39
C ASN A 63 -6.76 -8.53 2.63
N TYR A 64 -7.40 -7.92 1.63
CA TYR A 64 -8.49 -8.53 0.88
C TYR A 64 -8.49 -8.05 -0.56
N ASP A 65 -8.75 -8.99 -1.48
CA ASP A 65 -8.76 -8.74 -2.92
C ASP A 65 -9.54 -7.47 -3.27
N ARG A 66 -8.98 -6.64 -4.15
CA ARG A 66 -9.56 -5.36 -4.59
C ARG A 66 -10.97 -5.50 -5.17
N TRP A 67 -11.24 -6.60 -5.88
CA TRP A 67 -12.55 -6.90 -6.50
C TRP A 67 -13.55 -7.57 -5.54
N LYS A 68 -13.18 -7.76 -4.26
CA LYS A 68 -14.07 -8.28 -3.23
C LYS A 68 -14.41 -7.19 -2.21
N HIS A 69 -15.55 -7.35 -1.56
CA HIS A 69 -15.94 -6.50 -0.44
C HIS A 69 -15.03 -6.73 0.77
N PRO A 70 -14.72 -5.67 1.53
CA PRO A 70 -14.06 -5.80 2.83
C PRO A 70 -14.90 -6.67 3.77
N PHE A 71 -14.24 -7.30 4.74
CA PHE A 71 -14.96 -7.81 5.90
C PHE A 71 -15.54 -6.61 6.65
N PHE A 72 -16.85 -6.61 6.95
CA PHE A 72 -17.56 -5.42 7.41
C PHE A 72 -17.05 -4.81 8.73
N LEU A 73 -16.29 -5.59 9.53
CA LEU A 73 -15.65 -5.13 10.76
C LEU A 73 -14.23 -4.55 10.54
N ASP A 74 -13.63 -4.72 9.35
CA ASP A 74 -12.28 -4.26 9.01
C ASP A 74 -12.25 -3.62 7.60
N ASP A 75 -12.80 -2.42 7.48
CA ASP A 75 -12.72 -1.62 6.25
C ASP A 75 -11.73 -0.45 6.34
N ARG A 76 -10.46 -0.78 6.63
CA ARG A 76 -9.35 0.18 6.56
C ARG A 76 -9.11 0.74 5.17
N ARG A 77 -9.44 -0.02 4.10
CA ARG A 77 -9.22 0.39 2.71
C ARG A 77 -10.07 1.60 2.34
N SER A 78 -11.37 1.58 2.68
CA SER A 78 -12.25 2.72 2.39
C SER A 78 -11.87 3.96 3.19
N ALA A 79 -11.46 3.80 4.45
CA ALA A 79 -10.97 4.90 5.27
C ALA A 79 -9.70 5.53 4.65
N ALA A 80 -8.70 4.73 4.31
CA ALA A 80 -7.46 5.20 3.68
C ALA A 80 -7.73 5.92 2.34
N LYS A 81 -8.60 5.35 1.48
CA LYS A 81 -8.97 5.99 0.22
C LYS A 81 -9.70 7.32 0.42
N THR A 82 -10.57 7.41 1.42
CA THR A 82 -11.26 8.66 1.77
C THR A 82 -10.26 9.74 2.17
N CYS A 83 -9.30 9.42 3.04
CA CYS A 83 -8.25 10.33 3.45
C CYS A 83 -7.38 10.77 2.26
N LEU A 84 -6.92 9.84 1.42
CA LEU A 84 -6.13 10.17 0.23
C LEU A 84 -6.89 11.07 -0.75
N ASN A 85 -8.17 10.78 -1.00
CA ASN A 85 -9.01 11.62 -1.85
C ASN A 85 -9.16 13.05 -1.27
N GLN A 86 -9.25 13.19 0.05
CA GLN A 86 -9.30 14.49 0.72
C GLN A 86 -7.96 15.23 0.68
N THR A 87 -6.83 14.50 0.78
CA THR A 87 -5.49 15.08 0.64
C THR A 87 -5.26 15.63 -0.77
N THR A 88 -5.81 14.96 -1.79
CA THR A 88 -5.58 15.22 -3.22
C THR A 88 -4.16 14.93 -3.68
N GLN A 89 -3.97 14.81 -5.00
CA GLN A 89 -2.67 14.56 -5.60
C GLN A 89 -1.69 15.72 -5.37
N GLU A 90 -2.18 16.96 -5.33
CA GLU A 90 -1.35 18.15 -5.21
C GLU A 90 -0.71 18.29 -3.82
N ASN A 91 -1.37 17.79 -2.76
CA ASN A 91 -0.87 17.90 -1.38
C ASN A 91 -0.28 16.61 -0.83
N ILE A 92 -0.10 15.57 -1.66
CA ILE A 92 0.49 14.32 -1.20
C ILE A 92 1.99 14.51 -0.85
N SER A 93 2.36 14.09 0.35
CA SER A 93 3.71 14.22 0.91
C SER A 93 3.91 13.17 2.02
N LEU A 94 5.14 12.98 2.51
CA LEU A 94 5.36 12.06 3.64
C LEU A 94 4.53 12.43 4.89
N PRO A 95 4.41 13.72 5.29
CA PRO A 95 3.52 14.12 6.37
C PRO A 95 2.05 13.78 6.13
N THR A 96 1.50 14.09 4.95
CA THR A 96 0.07 13.84 4.67
C THR A 96 -0.23 12.33 4.49
N LEU A 97 0.75 11.54 4.05
CA LEU A 97 0.69 10.08 4.13
C LEU A 97 0.68 9.60 5.58
N TYR A 98 1.49 10.19 6.45
CA TYR A 98 1.50 9.85 7.87
C TYR A 98 0.16 10.19 8.55
N ASP A 99 -0.47 11.30 8.19
CA ASP A 99 -1.82 11.67 8.66
C ASP A 99 -2.86 10.62 8.25
N THR A 100 -2.83 10.18 6.98
CA THR A 100 -3.67 9.08 6.49
C THR A 100 -3.45 7.79 7.29
N LEU A 101 -2.19 7.40 7.50
CA LEU A 101 -1.81 6.21 8.26
C LEU A 101 -2.02 6.35 9.78
N SER A 102 -2.33 7.55 10.27
CA SER A 102 -2.65 7.84 11.67
C SER A 102 -4.15 7.94 11.94
N THR A 103 -4.98 7.87 10.90
CA THR A 103 -6.43 7.97 11.02
C THR A 103 -7.03 6.61 11.40
N LYS A 104 -7.88 6.54 12.43
CA LYS A 104 -8.62 5.31 12.77
C LYS A 104 -9.70 5.03 11.70
N PRO A 105 -9.89 3.78 11.23
CA PRO A 105 -9.27 2.54 11.71
C PRO A 105 -7.96 2.15 11.01
N VAL A 106 -7.40 2.96 10.10
CA VAL A 106 -6.12 2.66 9.44
C VAL A 106 -5.01 2.46 10.47
N LEU A 107 -4.96 3.36 11.47
CA LEU A 107 -4.28 3.13 12.74
C LEU A 107 -5.22 2.36 13.68
N ASN A 108 -4.73 1.22 14.21
CA ASN A 108 -5.48 0.33 15.08
C ASN A 108 -4.58 -0.26 16.19
N LYS A 109 -5.15 -1.09 17.08
CA LYS A 109 -4.41 -1.77 18.16
C LYS A 109 -3.33 -2.75 17.68
N LEU A 110 -3.40 -3.23 16.45
CA LEU A 110 -2.40 -4.13 15.85
C LEU A 110 -1.25 -3.37 15.17
N THR A 111 -1.34 -2.05 15.08
CA THR A 111 -0.33 -1.25 14.39
C THR A 111 0.93 -1.17 15.25
N VAL A 112 1.97 -1.91 14.87
CA VAL A 112 3.26 -1.91 15.56
C VAL A 112 4.10 -0.70 15.17
N PHE A 113 4.19 -0.42 13.87
CA PHE A 113 4.98 0.68 13.31
C PHE A 113 4.34 1.25 12.05
N THR A 114 4.77 2.45 11.66
CA THR A 114 4.46 3.08 10.38
C THR A 114 5.75 3.43 9.68
N THR A 115 5.88 3.02 8.42
CA THR A 115 7.05 3.28 7.58
C THR A 115 6.67 4.22 6.43
N LEU A 116 7.52 5.22 6.18
CA LEU A 116 7.41 6.18 5.09
C LEU A 116 8.67 6.08 4.22
N MET A 117 8.51 6.11 2.90
CA MET A 117 9.59 5.89 1.95
C MET A 117 9.51 6.89 0.78
N ASP A 118 10.64 7.49 0.42
CA ASP A 118 10.83 8.24 -0.84
C ASP A 118 12.05 7.67 -1.57
N VAL A 119 11.79 6.93 -2.65
CA VAL A 119 12.83 6.20 -3.41
C VAL A 119 13.84 7.16 -4.03
N THR A 120 13.38 8.30 -4.56
CA THR A 120 14.24 9.24 -5.28
C THR A 120 15.13 10.06 -4.35
N LYS A 121 14.66 10.35 -3.14
CA LYS A 121 15.43 11.04 -2.11
C LYS A 121 16.21 10.10 -1.19
N GLY A 122 15.99 8.79 -1.29
CA GLY A 122 16.57 7.81 -0.38
C GLY A 122 16.09 7.96 1.07
N GLN A 123 14.91 8.54 1.29
CA GLN A 123 14.35 8.68 2.64
C GLN A 123 13.64 7.39 3.04
N PHE A 124 13.96 6.91 4.24
CA PHE A 124 13.34 5.75 4.85
C PHE A 124 13.18 6.02 6.34
N GLU A 125 11.93 6.19 6.79
CA GLU A 125 11.60 6.53 8.17
C GLU A 125 10.64 5.51 8.71
N THR A 126 10.79 5.12 9.98
CA THR A 126 9.88 4.20 10.65
C THR A 126 9.64 4.63 12.09
N TYR A 127 8.37 4.67 12.48
CA TYR A 127 7.91 5.16 13.77
C TYR A 127 7.12 4.06 14.49
N LEU A 128 7.47 3.75 15.73
CA LEU A 128 6.63 2.90 16.60
C LEU A 128 5.31 3.60 16.85
N ARG A 129 4.21 2.83 16.87
CA ARG A 129 2.86 3.37 17.03
C ARG A 129 2.22 2.83 18.29
N ASP A 130 1.33 3.65 18.82
CA ASP A 130 0.34 3.25 19.82
C ASP A 130 -1.02 3.82 19.40
N CYS A 131 -2.08 3.13 19.78
CA CYS A 131 -3.45 3.53 19.51
C CYS A 131 -4.24 3.58 20.82
N PRO A 132 -4.19 4.71 21.56
CA PRO A 132 -4.84 4.82 22.85
C PRO A 132 -6.37 4.70 22.73
N ASP A 133 -6.98 4.22 23.80
CA ASP A 133 -8.42 4.01 23.86
C ASP A 133 -9.19 5.35 23.78
N PRO A 134 -10.33 5.39 23.05
CA PRO A 134 -10.95 4.29 22.33
C PRO A 134 -10.27 4.00 20.97
N CYS A 135 -9.89 2.74 20.70
CA CYS A 135 -9.32 2.32 19.41
C CYS A 135 -9.78 0.90 19.02
N VAL A 136 -9.96 0.66 17.72
CA VAL A 136 -10.40 -0.63 17.19
C VAL A 136 -9.31 -1.70 17.32
N GLY A 137 -9.73 -2.94 17.58
CA GLY A 137 -8.84 -4.07 17.80
C GLY A 137 -8.09 -4.54 16.55
N TRP A 138 -8.56 -4.17 15.35
CA TRP A 138 -8.03 -4.56 14.03
C TRP A 138 -8.44 -3.51 12.98
#